data_AF-A0A7C4A9U3-F1
#
_entry.id   AF-A0A7C4A9U3-F1
#
_cell.length_a   1.000
_cell.length_b   1.000
_cell.length_c   1.000
_cell.angle_alpha   90.00
_cell.angle_beta   90.00
_cell.angle_gamma   90.00
#
_symmetry.space_group_name_H-M   'P 1'
#
loop_
_entity.id
_entity.type
_entity.pdbx_description
1 polymer ?
#
loop_
_entity_poly.entity_id
_entity_poly.type
_entity_poly.pdbx_seq_one_letter_code
_entity_poly.pdbx_strand_id
1 'polypeptide(L)' 'MQQSSISALFGALSNETRLNIIANNLANVNTAGYKADKVSFQDVFQRMA' A
#
# COMPACT_ATOMS: atom_id res chain seq x y z
N MET A 1 16.34 -13.14 -13.55
CA MET A 1 14.98 -12.87 -14.07
C MET A 1 13.86 -13.16 -13.05
N GLN A 2 13.96 -14.17 -12.17
CA GLN A 2 12.90 -14.40 -11.14
C GLN A 2 12.82 -13.31 -10.07
N GLN A 3 13.95 -12.73 -9.66
CA GLN A 3 13.93 -11.66 -8.63
C GLN A 3 13.26 -10.38 -9.13
N SER A 4 13.46 -10.00 -10.40
CA SER A 4 12.83 -8.80 -10.98
C SER A 4 11.32 -8.94 -11.09
N SER A 5 10.79 -10.13 -11.39
CA SER A 5 9.35 -10.36 -11.44
C SER A 5 8.73 -10.32 -10.05
N ILE A 6 9.39 -10.88 -9.03
CA ILE A 6 8.92 -10.83 -7.64
C ILE A 6 8.91 -9.39 -7.12
N SER A 7 9.95 -8.60 -7.40
CA SER A 7 10.02 -7.19 -7.02
C SER A 7 8.96 -6.34 -7.73
N ALA A 8 8.73 -6.55 -9.02
CA ALA A 8 7.68 -5.86 -9.76
C ALA A 8 6.27 -6.19 -9.23
N LEU A 9 6.03 -7.47 -8.92
CA LEU A 9 4.76 -7.94 -8.38
C LEU A 9 4.53 -7.43 -6.95
N PHE A 10 5.58 -7.34 -6.14
CA PHE A 10 5.53 -6.73 -4.81
C PHE A 10 5.22 -5.23 -4.86
N GLY A 11 5.84 -4.50 -5.79
CA GLY A 11 5.54 -3.08 -6.02
C GLY A 11 4.09 -2.85 -6.46
N ALA A 12 3.58 -3.71 -7.36
CA ALA A 12 2.19 -3.67 -7.79
C ALA A 12 1.21 -3.96 -6.64
N LEU A 13 1.48 -4.98 -5.82
CA LEU A 13 0.67 -5.34 -4.66
C LEU A 13 0.65 -4.21 -3.61
N SER A 14 1.80 -3.59 -3.35
CA SER A 14 1.88 -2.43 -2.45
C SER A 14 1.03 -1.28 -2.99
N ASN A 15 1.08 -1.02 -4.30
CA ASN A 15 0.27 0.02 -4.92
C ASN A 15 -1.24 -0.29 -4.86
N GLU A 16 -1.64 -1.54 -5.09
CA GLU A 16 -3.02 -2.01 -4.93
C GLU A 16 -3.52 -1.77 -3.49
N THR A 17 -2.70 -2.11 -2.50
CA THR A 17 -3.02 -1.88 -1.09
C THR A 17 -3.20 -0.38 -0.78
N ARG A 18 -2.34 0.48 -1.34
CA ARG A 18 -2.47 1.95 -1.22
C ARG A 18 -3.79 2.44 -1.82
N LEU A 19 -4.12 1.99 -3.02
CA LEU A 19 -5.36 2.36 -3.71
C LEU A 19 -6.60 1.90 -2.93
N ASN A 20 -6.57 0.70 -2.36
CA ASN A 20 -7.67 0.18 -1.55
C ASN A 20 -7.93 1.04 -0.31
N ILE A 21 -6.87 1.46 0.38
CA ILE A 21 -6.99 2.33 1.57
C ILE A 21 -7.48 3.73 1.19
N ILE A 22 -6.99 4.29 0.09
CA ILE A 22 -7.48 5.57 -0.43
C ILE A 22 -8.97 5.47 -0.80
N ALA A 23 -9.37 4.40 -1.48
CA ALA A 23 -10.77 4.16 -1.83
C ALA A 23 -11.66 4.01 -0.60
N ASN A 24 -11.21 3.27 0.42
CA ASN A 24 -11.94 3.13 1.68
C ASN A 24 -12.06 4.47 2.43
N ASN A 25 -10.98 5.24 2.51
CA ASN A 25 -11.00 6.56 3.14
C ASN A 25 -11.92 7.54 2.38
N LEU A 26 -11.92 7.49 1.04
CA LEU A 26 -12.78 8.32 0.20
C LEU A 26 -14.25 7.92 0.34
N ALA A 27 -14.56 6.63 0.35
CA ALA A 27 -15.92 6.12 0.54
C ALA A 27 -16.49 6.50 1.92
N ASN A 28 -15.63 6.52 2.95
CA ASN A 28 -16.03 6.80 4.34
C ASN A 28 -15.79 8.26 4.78
N VAL A 29 -15.48 9.17 3.85
CA VAL A 29 -15.22 10.59 4.17
C VAL A 29 -16.42 11.28 4.83
N ASN A 30 -17.64 10.84 4.51
CA ASN A 30 -18.88 11.40 5.05
C ASN A 30 -19.43 10.62 6.25
N THR A 31 -18.74 9.57 6.72
CA THR A 31 -19.17 8.79 7.87
C THR A 31 -18.74 9.50 9.16
N ALA A 32 -19.70 10.05 9.90
CA ALA A 32 -19.44 10.75 11.16
C ALA A 32 -18.77 9.81 12.18
N GLY A 33 -17.56 10.16 12.63
CA GLY A 33 -16.76 9.35 13.57
C GLY A 33 -15.77 8.38 12.92
N TYR A 34 -15.62 8.39 11.59
CA TYR A 34 -14.62 7.55 10.90
C TYR A 34 -13.19 8.04 11.16
N LYS A 35 -12.33 7.14 11.67
CA LYS A 35 -10.88 7.38 11.75
C LYS A 35 -10.25 6.93 10.45
N ALA A 36 -9.65 7.88 9.73
CA ALA A 36 -8.91 7.57 8.51
C ALA A 36 -7.72 6.67 8.83
N ASP A 37 -7.67 5.50 8.21
CA ASP A 37 -6.51 4.62 8.28
C ASP A 37 -5.41 5.17 7.37
N LYS A 38 -4.24 5.42 7.95
CA LYS A 38 -3.03 5.83 7.23
C LYS A 38 -2.01 4.72 7.33
N VAL A 39 -1.74 4.07 6.20
CA VAL A 39 -0.67 3.09 6.09
C VAL A 39 0.61 3.81 5.69
N SER A 40 1.67 3.63 6.48
CA SER A 40 3.02 4.07 6.16
C SER A 40 3.81 2.85 5.70
N PHE A 41 4.03 2.73 4.40
CA PHE A 41 4.98 1.74 3.89
C PHE A 41 6.39 2.25 4.19
N GLN A 42 7.08 1.60 5.13
CA GLN A 42 8.53 1.69 5.16
C GLN A 42 9.03 0.86 4.00
N ASP A 43 9.89 1.46 3.15
CA ASP A 43 10.62 0.70 2.15
C ASP A 43 11.18 -0.54 2.82
N VAL A 44 10.85 -1.71 2.27
CA VAL A 44 11.42 -2.96 2.75
C VAL A 44 12.92 -2.78 2.56
N PHE A 45 13.64 -2.53 3.64
CA PHE A 45 15.07 -2.27 3.64
C PHE A 45 15.74 -3.48 2.99
N GLN A 46 15.94 -3.40 1.67
CA GLN A 46 16.68 -4.39 0.90
C GLN A 46 18.14 -4.10 1.19
N ARG A 47 18.59 -4.56 2.37
CA ARG A 47 20.01 -4.81 2.58
C ARG A 47 20.40 -6.02 1.73
N MET A 48 20.69 -5.77 0.46
CA MET A 48 21.65 -6.59 -0.27
C MET A 48 23.03 -6.03 0.04
N ALA A 49 23.72 -6.72 0.96
CA ALA A 49 25.10 -6.53 1.46
C ALA A 49 25.34 -5.26 2.32
#